data_AF-A0A840ZM99-F1
#
_entry.id   AF-A0A840ZM99-F1
#
_cell.length_a   1.000
_cell.length_b   1.000
_cell.length_c   1.000
_cell.angle_alpha   90.00
_cell.angle_beta   90.00
_cell.angle_gamma   90.00
#
_symmetry.space_group_name_H-M   'P 1'
#
loop_
_entity.id
_entity.type
_entity.pdbx_description
1 polymer ?
#
loop_
_entity_poly.entity_id
_entity_poly.type
_entity_poly.pdbx_seq_one_letter_code
_entity_poly.pdbx_strand_id
1 'polypeptide(L)'
;MSKIKGPAMGRRTTTAVAAEIEALDAERVPAAEALDRERAARPALVEAGDLDGIEALDAKVRRAEIEAEVHASRRTRLVAEMEGAAAAEAHAAEQATRRAAYDEARAAADEAARLYNEEYPRLARAIADLLGRTAKAGNLVKAGNLVKAANAALPEGVERIADPEPNRGRPSIDTPGETQFKTVRRDRRTGLEVHHWHPGDPNIEEVRVECGKGLTTFSPAVSHVPLRHAVNLPGVAYGDPAFWAAPTPQAPPGAVAGITDWRQLAR
;
A
#
# COMPACT_ATOMS: atom_id res chain seq x y z
N MET A 1 -14.09 26.88 -33.39
CA MET A 1 -14.99 25.70 -33.28
C MET A 1 -16.16 26.09 -32.39
N SER A 2 -17.27 26.48 -33.02
CA SER A 2 -18.45 27.04 -32.34
C SER A 2 -19.23 25.92 -31.65
N LYS A 3 -19.38 26.00 -30.32
CA LYS A 3 -20.23 25.10 -29.55
C LYS A 3 -21.68 25.46 -29.83
N ILE A 4 -22.37 24.64 -30.62
CA ILE A 4 -23.82 24.71 -30.75
C ILE A 4 -24.40 24.30 -29.39
N LYS A 5 -24.68 25.28 -28.53
CA LYS A 5 -25.59 25.13 -27.41
C LYS A 5 -26.99 25.00 -28.00
N GLY A 6 -27.37 23.77 -28.35
CA GLY A 6 -28.78 23.45 -28.54
C GLY A 6 -29.53 23.78 -27.24
N PRO A 7 -30.76 24.28 -27.31
CA PRO A 7 -31.55 24.53 -26.12
C PRO A 7 -31.63 23.22 -25.33
N ALA A 8 -31.25 23.28 -24.05
CA ALA A 8 -31.61 22.25 -23.09
C ALA A 8 -33.13 22.31 -22.95
N MET A 9 -33.86 21.72 -23.90
CA MET A 9 -35.23 21.31 -23.66
C MET A 9 -35.13 20.38 -22.45
N GLY A 10 -35.60 20.86 -21.29
CA GLY A 10 -35.55 20.12 -20.05
C GLY A 10 -36.15 18.75 -20.32
N ARG A 11 -35.30 17.72 -20.34
CA ARG A 11 -35.77 16.34 -20.47
C ARG A 11 -36.71 16.11 -19.30
N ARG A 12 -37.93 15.69 -19.60
CA ARG A 12 -38.92 15.34 -18.58
C ARG A 12 -38.35 14.18 -17.77
N THR A 13 -38.50 14.26 -16.46
CA THR A 13 -38.03 13.20 -15.55
C THR A 13 -38.87 11.94 -15.75
N THR A 14 -38.30 10.79 -15.42
CA THR A 14 -39.03 9.51 -15.40
C THR A 14 -40.34 9.61 -14.63
N THR A 15 -40.34 10.31 -13.49
CA THR A 15 -41.53 10.56 -12.65
C THR A 15 -42.61 11.36 -13.37
N ALA A 16 -42.24 12.40 -14.12
CA ALA A 16 -43.21 13.23 -14.84
C ALA A 16 -43.89 12.44 -15.98
N VAL A 17 -43.13 11.61 -16.70
CA VAL A 17 -43.67 10.77 -17.79
C VAL A 17 -44.57 9.66 -17.23
N ALA A 18 -44.20 9.05 -16.10
CA ALA A 18 -45.00 8.03 -15.44
C ALA A 18 -46.38 8.57 -15.01
N ALA A 19 -46.42 9.78 -14.42
CA ALA A 19 -47.67 10.42 -14.03
C ALA A 19 -48.61 10.69 -15.22
N GLU A 20 -48.05 11.04 -16.39
CA GLU A 20 -48.85 11.23 -17.61
C GLU A 20 -49.38 9.91 -18.18
N ILE A 21 -48.63 8.81 -18.09
CA ILE A 21 -49.12 7.48 -18.47
C ILE A 21 -50.28 7.08 -17.56
N GLU A 22 -50.14 7.29 -16.26
CA GLU A 22 -51.18 6.98 -15.27
C GLU A 22 -52.47 7.78 -15.54
N ALA A 23 -52.35 9.08 -15.79
CA ALA A 23 -53.50 9.91 -16.16
C ALA A 23 -54.19 9.41 -17.44
N LEU A 24 -53.40 9.01 -18.44
CA LEU A 24 -53.92 8.53 -19.72
C LEU A 24 -54.56 7.13 -19.59
N ASP A 25 -54.04 6.27 -18.73
CA ASP A 25 -54.61 4.96 -18.41
C ASP A 25 -55.90 5.12 -17.59
N ALA A 26 -55.99 6.11 -16.70
CA ALA A 26 -57.20 6.44 -15.94
C ALA A 26 -58.36 6.94 -16.82
N GLU A 27 -58.06 7.74 -17.87
CA GLU A 27 -59.05 8.20 -18.85
C GLU A 27 -59.59 7.05 -19.73
N ARG A 28 -58.79 6.01 -19.97
CA ARG A 28 -59.11 4.92 -20.91
C ARG A 28 -60.21 3.98 -20.39
N VAL A 29 -60.24 3.71 -19.09
CA VAL A 29 -61.19 2.75 -18.48
C VAL A 29 -62.65 3.17 -18.71
N PRO A 30 -63.11 4.38 -18.31
CA PRO A 30 -64.50 4.80 -18.54
C PRO A 30 -64.83 4.99 -20.03
N ALA A 31 -63.84 5.35 -20.86
CA ALA A 31 -64.04 5.48 -22.31
C ALA A 31 -64.31 4.13 -22.99
N ALA A 32 -63.61 3.07 -22.58
CA ALA A 32 -63.85 1.71 -23.06
C ALA A 32 -65.24 1.20 -22.64
N GLU A 33 -65.63 1.42 -21.39
CA GLU A 33 -66.98 1.07 -20.89
C GLU A 33 -68.09 1.84 -21.61
N ALA A 34 -67.84 3.11 -21.98
CA ALA A 34 -68.78 3.87 -22.80
C ALA A 34 -68.90 3.27 -24.21
N LEU A 35 -67.78 2.93 -24.85
CA LEU A 35 -67.79 2.31 -26.18
C LEU A 35 -68.55 0.97 -26.20
N ASP A 36 -68.36 0.12 -25.19
CA ASP A 36 -69.07 -1.15 -25.09
C ASP A 36 -70.58 -0.96 -24.89
N ARG A 37 -70.99 0.07 -24.12
CA ARG A 37 -72.41 0.44 -23.98
C ARG A 37 -73.02 0.93 -25.30
N GLU A 38 -72.31 1.77 -26.05
CA GLU A 38 -72.79 2.24 -27.36
C GLU A 38 -72.94 1.07 -28.33
N ARG A 39 -71.98 0.14 -28.37
CA ARG A 39 -72.08 -1.07 -29.22
C ARG A 39 -73.27 -1.96 -28.83
N ALA A 40 -73.54 -2.09 -27.54
CA ALA A 40 -74.66 -2.88 -27.03
C ALA A 40 -76.04 -2.27 -27.35
N ALA A 41 -76.12 -0.96 -27.67
CA ALA A 41 -77.37 -0.31 -28.03
C ALA A 41 -77.85 -0.62 -29.46
N ARG A 42 -76.94 -1.10 -30.33
CA ARG A 42 -77.20 -1.31 -31.76
C ARG A 42 -78.33 -2.30 -32.09
N PRO A 43 -78.46 -3.47 -31.43
CA PRO A 43 -79.52 -4.44 -31.73
C PRO A 43 -80.93 -3.87 -31.59
N ALA A 44 -81.16 -3.03 -30.58
CA ALA A 44 -82.47 -2.42 -30.35
C ALA A 44 -82.89 -1.47 -31.49
N LEU A 45 -81.94 -0.72 -32.07
CA LEU A 45 -82.19 0.16 -33.21
C LEU A 45 -82.47 -0.63 -34.49
N VAL A 46 -81.79 -1.77 -34.67
CA VAL A 46 -82.03 -2.70 -35.79
C VAL A 46 -83.42 -3.33 -35.71
N GLU A 47 -83.84 -3.79 -34.53
CA GLU A 47 -85.18 -4.33 -34.31
C GLU A 47 -86.28 -3.28 -34.54
N ALA A 48 -86.02 -2.02 -34.19
CA ALA A 48 -86.93 -0.91 -34.43
C ALA A 48 -86.95 -0.42 -35.90
N GLY A 49 -85.99 -0.85 -36.73
CA GLY A 49 -85.85 -0.39 -38.12
C GLY A 49 -85.41 1.08 -38.26
N ASP A 50 -84.80 1.66 -37.22
CA ASP A 50 -84.38 3.06 -37.20
C ASP A 50 -83.00 3.23 -37.86
N LEU A 51 -83.00 3.47 -39.17
CA LEU A 51 -81.78 3.61 -39.97
C LEU A 51 -80.96 4.85 -39.57
N ASP A 52 -81.61 5.99 -39.32
CA ASP A 52 -80.93 7.23 -38.94
C ASP A 52 -80.23 7.07 -37.58
N GLY A 53 -80.89 6.38 -36.63
CA GLY A 53 -80.31 6.03 -35.34
C GLY A 53 -79.08 5.12 -35.46
N ILE A 54 -79.12 4.13 -36.36
CA ILE A 54 -77.99 3.22 -36.61
C ILE A 54 -76.79 3.99 -37.18
N GLU A 55 -77.00 4.86 -38.17
CA GLU A 55 -75.91 5.65 -38.77
C GLU A 55 -75.27 6.60 -37.75
N ALA A 56 -76.07 7.26 -36.92
CA ALA A 56 -75.58 8.13 -35.85
C ALA A 56 -74.76 7.35 -34.81
N LEU A 57 -75.22 6.16 -34.42
CA LEU A 57 -74.51 5.29 -33.49
C LEU A 57 -73.18 4.78 -34.07
N ASP A 58 -73.20 4.27 -35.30
CA ASP A 58 -72.02 3.74 -35.98
C ASP A 58 -70.95 4.84 -36.16
N ALA A 59 -71.37 6.09 -36.46
CA ALA A 59 -70.47 7.24 -36.50
C ALA A 59 -69.84 7.56 -35.13
N LYS A 60 -70.62 7.46 -34.04
CA LYS A 60 -70.14 7.68 -32.67
C LYS A 60 -69.17 6.59 -32.22
N VAL A 61 -69.48 5.32 -32.50
CA VAL A 61 -68.59 4.16 -32.25
C VAL A 61 -67.28 4.34 -33.00
N ARG A 62 -67.33 4.65 -34.29
CA ARG A 62 -66.12 4.86 -35.11
C ARG A 62 -65.25 5.99 -34.57
N ARG A 63 -65.85 7.10 -34.14
CA ARG A 63 -65.10 8.21 -33.53
C ARG A 63 -64.39 7.77 -32.24
N ALA A 64 -65.10 7.06 -31.36
CA ALA A 64 -64.52 6.56 -30.11
C ALA A 64 -63.40 5.53 -30.36
N GLU A 65 -63.50 4.70 -31.39
CA GLU A 65 -62.43 3.78 -31.81
C GLU A 65 -61.17 4.54 -32.27
N ILE A 66 -61.33 5.60 -33.07
CA ILE A 66 -60.22 6.45 -33.50
C ILE A 66 -59.57 7.15 -32.30
N GLU A 67 -60.38 7.68 -31.37
CA GLU A 67 -59.88 8.29 -30.14
C GLU A 67 -59.08 7.25 -29.31
N ALA A 68 -59.57 6.02 -29.17
CA ALA A 68 -58.85 4.93 -28.50
C ALA A 68 -57.51 4.57 -29.19
N GLU A 69 -57.46 4.57 -30.53
CA GLU A 69 -56.22 4.37 -31.28
C GLU A 69 -55.21 5.51 -31.02
N VAL A 70 -55.67 6.76 -31.02
CA VAL A 70 -54.84 7.92 -30.70
C VAL A 70 -54.30 7.84 -29.27
N HIS A 71 -55.14 7.44 -28.30
CA HIS A 71 -54.70 7.21 -26.92
C HIS A 71 -53.64 6.11 -26.84
N ALA A 72 -53.84 4.97 -27.51
CA ALA A 72 -52.87 3.87 -27.52
C ALA A 72 -51.52 4.28 -28.14
N SER A 73 -51.55 5.04 -29.24
CA SER A 73 -50.35 5.59 -29.88
C SER A 73 -49.62 6.57 -28.97
N ARG A 74 -50.36 7.49 -28.31
CA ARG A 74 -49.79 8.43 -27.34
C ARG A 74 -49.16 7.71 -26.16
N ARG A 75 -49.82 6.68 -25.62
CA ARG A 75 -49.28 5.85 -24.53
C ARG A 75 -47.97 5.18 -24.93
N THR A 76 -47.93 4.58 -26.13
CA THR A 76 -46.74 3.89 -26.64
C THR A 76 -45.55 4.86 -26.73
N ARG A 77 -45.78 6.08 -27.21
CA ARG A 77 -44.77 7.13 -27.25
C ARG A 77 -44.27 7.52 -25.86
N LEU A 78 -45.17 7.67 -24.88
CA LEU A 78 -44.79 8.02 -23.50
C LEU A 78 -43.98 6.91 -22.83
N VAL A 79 -44.33 5.63 -23.05
CA VAL A 79 -43.56 4.49 -22.54
C VAL A 79 -42.12 4.52 -23.09
N ALA A 80 -41.96 4.70 -24.40
CA ALA A 80 -40.63 4.78 -25.01
C ALA A 80 -39.82 5.98 -24.48
N GLU A 81 -40.48 7.13 -24.22
CA GLU A 81 -39.82 8.29 -23.62
C GLU A 81 -39.38 8.03 -22.18
N MET A 82 -40.21 7.35 -21.38
CA MET A 82 -39.88 6.97 -20.00
C MET A 82 -38.68 6.03 -19.95
N GLU A 83 -38.62 5.03 -20.82
CA GLU A 83 -37.48 4.12 -20.95
C GLU A 83 -36.20 4.88 -21.33
N GLY A 84 -36.30 5.80 -22.28
CA GLY A 84 -35.18 6.67 -22.68
C GLY A 84 -34.69 7.59 -21.55
N ALA A 85 -35.62 8.13 -20.75
CA ALA A 85 -35.30 8.94 -19.58
C ALA A 85 -34.60 8.10 -18.50
N ALA A 86 -35.13 6.91 -18.20
CA ALA A 86 -34.55 6.00 -17.20
C ALA A 86 -33.13 5.56 -17.58
N ALA A 87 -32.90 5.22 -18.85
CA ALA A 87 -31.57 4.87 -19.35
C ALA A 87 -30.59 6.06 -19.24
N ALA A 88 -31.06 7.28 -19.52
CA ALA A 88 -30.24 8.48 -19.40
C ALA A 88 -29.88 8.82 -17.94
N GLU A 89 -30.83 8.68 -17.01
CA GLU A 89 -30.62 8.88 -15.57
C GLU A 89 -29.63 7.84 -15.01
N ALA A 90 -29.79 6.56 -15.38
CA ALA A 90 -28.87 5.49 -14.98
C ALA A 90 -27.44 5.74 -15.50
N HIS A 91 -27.29 6.10 -16.77
CA HIS A 91 -25.99 6.43 -17.34
C HIS A 91 -25.37 7.67 -16.68
N ALA A 92 -26.16 8.71 -16.38
CA ALA A 92 -25.66 9.90 -15.69
C ALA A 92 -25.15 9.57 -14.27
N ALA A 93 -25.87 8.73 -13.53
CA ALA A 93 -25.46 8.26 -12.21
C ALA A 93 -24.16 7.44 -12.28
N GLU A 94 -24.04 6.52 -13.23
CA GLU A 94 -22.82 5.74 -13.45
C GLU A 94 -21.62 6.64 -13.80
N GLN A 95 -21.81 7.62 -14.67
CA GLN A 95 -20.76 8.58 -15.03
C GLN A 95 -20.36 9.47 -13.86
N ALA A 96 -21.29 9.85 -12.99
CA ALA A 96 -20.99 10.60 -11.78
C ALA A 96 -20.08 9.78 -10.84
N THR A 97 -20.39 8.50 -10.62
CA THR A 97 -19.56 7.58 -9.82
C THR A 97 -18.17 7.41 -10.42
N ARG A 98 -18.07 7.20 -11.74
CA ARG A 98 -16.77 7.06 -12.42
C ARG A 98 -15.91 8.32 -12.32
N ARG A 99 -16.53 9.50 -12.43
CA ARG A 99 -15.83 10.78 -12.29
C ARG A 99 -15.32 10.98 -10.86
N ALA A 100 -16.14 10.70 -9.86
CA ALA A 100 -15.72 10.80 -8.47
C ALA A 100 -14.50 9.89 -8.17
N ALA A 101 -14.53 8.64 -8.63
CA ALA A 101 -13.41 7.72 -8.48
C ALA A 101 -12.14 8.18 -9.24
N TYR A 102 -12.31 8.75 -10.43
CA TYR A 102 -11.20 9.32 -11.20
C TYR A 102 -10.57 10.51 -10.49
N ASP A 103 -11.39 11.43 -9.97
CA ASP A 103 -10.92 12.64 -9.29
C ASP A 103 -10.16 12.29 -8.00
N GLU A 104 -10.65 11.32 -7.23
CA GLU A 104 -9.96 10.80 -6.04
C GLU A 104 -8.61 10.17 -6.41
N ALA A 105 -8.60 9.28 -7.41
CA ALA A 105 -7.36 8.65 -7.88
C ALA A 105 -6.36 9.68 -8.42
N ARG A 106 -6.84 10.73 -9.09
CA ARG A 106 -6.01 11.82 -9.60
C ARG A 106 -5.38 12.60 -8.45
N ALA A 107 -6.15 12.97 -7.45
CA ALA A 107 -5.64 13.68 -6.27
C ALA A 107 -4.58 12.85 -5.52
N ALA A 108 -4.81 11.55 -5.35
CA ALA A 108 -3.84 10.65 -4.72
C ALA A 108 -2.55 10.51 -5.56
N ALA A 109 -2.67 10.42 -6.88
CA ALA A 109 -1.52 10.36 -7.78
C ALA A 109 -0.70 11.66 -7.78
N ASP A 110 -1.37 12.81 -7.80
CA ASP A 110 -0.71 14.12 -7.75
C ASP A 110 0.01 14.32 -6.40
N GLU A 111 -0.60 13.90 -5.28
CA GLU A 111 0.06 13.93 -3.97
C GLU A 111 1.26 12.99 -3.88
N ALA A 112 1.13 11.76 -4.39
CA ALA A 112 2.26 10.83 -4.46
C ALA A 112 3.40 11.40 -5.31
N ALA A 113 3.08 12.01 -6.46
CA ALA A 113 4.07 12.65 -7.31
C ALA A 113 4.79 13.80 -6.58
N ARG A 114 4.06 14.63 -5.81
CA ARG A 114 4.62 15.69 -4.98
C ARG A 114 5.58 15.13 -3.92
N LEU A 115 5.16 14.08 -3.21
CA LEU A 115 5.98 13.44 -2.17
C LEU A 115 7.28 12.86 -2.75
N TYR A 116 7.21 12.14 -3.88
CA TYR A 116 8.38 11.50 -4.48
C TYR A 116 9.33 12.49 -5.17
N ASN A 117 8.81 13.49 -5.86
CA ASN A 117 9.62 14.37 -6.70
C ASN A 117 10.09 15.64 -5.99
N GLU A 118 9.39 16.07 -4.94
CA GLU A 118 9.71 17.32 -4.23
C GLU A 118 10.12 17.08 -2.78
N GLU A 119 9.27 16.42 -2.00
CA GLU A 119 9.51 16.27 -0.56
C GLU A 119 10.67 15.32 -0.26
N TYR A 120 10.66 14.14 -0.89
CA TYR A 120 11.69 13.14 -0.67
C TYR A 120 13.09 13.69 -0.99
N PRO A 121 13.38 14.31 -2.15
CA PRO A 121 14.71 14.84 -2.45
C PRO A 121 15.13 15.94 -1.48
N ARG A 122 14.20 16.81 -1.07
CA ARG A 122 14.46 17.88 -0.09
C ARG A 122 14.88 17.28 1.26
N LEU A 123 14.11 16.32 1.77
CA LEU A 123 14.36 15.67 3.05
C LEU A 123 15.61 14.79 2.99
N ALA A 124 15.80 14.02 1.92
CA ALA A 124 16.97 13.18 1.72
C ALA A 124 18.26 14.00 1.69
N ARG A 125 18.29 15.16 1.02
CA ARG A 125 19.43 16.09 1.06
C ARG A 125 19.68 16.65 2.45
N ALA A 126 18.63 17.01 3.18
CA ALA A 126 18.77 17.52 4.56
C ALA A 126 19.33 16.46 5.51
N ILE A 127 18.86 15.22 5.40
CA ILE A 127 19.40 14.09 6.17
C ILE A 127 20.84 13.79 5.74
N ALA A 128 21.13 13.77 4.45
CA ALA A 128 22.47 13.56 3.93
C ALA A 128 23.46 14.64 4.41
N ASP A 129 23.05 15.91 4.48
CA ASP A 129 23.87 16.98 5.07
C ASP A 129 24.12 16.76 6.56
N LEU A 130 23.08 16.40 7.33
CA LEU A 130 23.23 16.07 8.75
C LEU A 130 24.18 14.90 8.96
N LEU A 131 24.02 13.82 8.20
CA LEU A 131 24.90 12.67 8.20
C LEU A 131 26.32 13.07 7.78
N GLY A 132 26.47 13.92 6.77
CA GLY A 132 27.76 14.47 6.33
C GLY A 132 28.47 15.31 7.40
N ARG A 133 27.72 16.10 8.17
CA ARG A 133 28.26 16.89 9.30
C ARG A 133 28.72 16.00 10.46
N THR A 134 28.02 14.89 10.71
CA THR A 134 28.49 13.87 11.67
C THR A 134 29.66 13.05 11.13
N ALA A 135 29.69 12.80 9.81
CA ALA A 135 30.69 11.97 9.14
C ALA A 135 31.97 12.71 8.76
N LYS A 136 31.98 14.06 8.64
CA LYS A 136 33.20 14.87 8.52
C LYS A 136 34.13 14.46 9.66
N ALA A 137 35.09 13.61 9.29
CA ALA A 137 35.71 12.58 10.12
C ALA A 137 36.52 13.11 11.31
N GLY A 138 36.65 14.43 11.43
CA GLY A 138 37.17 15.08 12.61
C GLY A 138 36.20 15.04 13.78
N ASN A 139 34.90 15.32 13.63
CA ASN A 139 34.10 15.70 14.80
C ASN A 139 33.74 14.53 15.73
N LEU A 140 33.25 13.40 15.23
CA LEU A 140 32.92 12.26 16.10
C LEU A 140 34.16 11.54 16.62
N VAL A 141 35.20 11.39 15.80
CA VAL A 141 36.48 10.77 16.24
C VAL A 141 37.20 11.68 17.24
N LYS A 142 37.28 12.99 16.97
CA LYS A 142 37.85 13.98 17.89
C LYS A 142 37.02 14.09 19.17
N ALA A 143 35.69 14.14 19.07
CA ALA A 143 34.83 14.15 20.25
C ALA A 143 35.03 12.86 21.06
N GLY A 144 35.05 11.69 20.43
CA GLY A 144 35.34 10.42 21.11
C GLY A 144 36.73 10.40 21.76
N ASN A 145 37.76 10.92 21.09
CA ASN A 145 39.10 11.00 21.66
C ASN A 145 39.19 12.00 22.82
N LEU A 146 38.51 13.14 22.72
CA LEU A 146 38.41 14.13 23.80
C LEU A 146 37.64 13.58 25.00
N VAL A 147 36.53 12.87 24.76
CA VAL A 147 35.75 12.19 25.80
C VAL A 147 36.59 11.10 26.47
N LYS A 148 37.32 10.28 25.70
CA LYS A 148 38.25 9.28 26.24
C LYS A 148 39.35 9.91 27.10
N ALA A 149 39.97 10.99 26.61
CA ALA A 149 41.01 11.71 27.34
C ALA A 149 40.47 12.34 28.64
N ALA A 150 39.30 12.99 28.58
CA ALA A 150 38.65 13.57 29.75
C ALA A 150 38.24 12.51 30.78
N ASN A 151 37.69 11.39 30.33
CA ASN A 151 37.30 10.27 31.20
C ASN A 151 38.51 9.54 31.82
N ALA A 152 39.70 9.62 31.20
CA ALA A 152 40.93 9.07 31.78
C ALA A 152 41.50 9.95 32.90
N ALA A 153 41.20 11.25 32.88
CA ALA A 153 41.62 12.23 33.89
C ALA A 153 40.44 12.73 34.74
N LEU A 154 39.49 11.84 35.03
CA LEU A 154 38.23 12.19 35.71
C LEU A 154 38.49 12.63 37.16
N PRO A 155 38.04 13.83 37.58
CA PRO A 155 38.09 14.24 38.98
C PRO A 155 37.23 13.33 39.87
N GLU A 156 37.59 13.22 41.14
CA GLU A 156 36.82 12.46 42.12
C GLU A 156 35.39 13.02 42.26
N GLY A 157 34.40 12.12 42.30
CA GLY A 157 32.98 12.48 42.44
C GLY A 157 32.28 12.97 41.17
N VAL A 158 32.95 13.04 40.02
CA VAL A 158 32.34 13.45 38.74
C VAL A 158 31.92 12.22 37.92
N GLU A 159 30.77 12.30 37.25
CA GLU A 159 30.29 11.25 36.36
C GLU A 159 31.06 11.22 35.04
N ARG A 160 31.21 10.03 34.45
CA ARG A 160 31.86 9.86 33.15
C ARG A 160 31.02 10.49 32.05
N ILE A 161 31.68 11.17 31.12
CA ILE A 161 31.04 11.69 29.91
C ILE A 161 30.67 10.51 29.02
N ALA A 162 29.41 10.42 28.62
CA ALA A 162 28.93 9.39 27.71
C ALA A 162 29.53 9.56 26.31
N ASP A 163 29.68 8.45 25.58
CA ASP A 163 30.06 8.52 24.18
C ASP A 163 29.00 9.29 23.37
N PRO A 164 29.41 10.16 22.42
CA PRO A 164 28.49 11.01 21.67
C PRO A 164 27.57 10.22 20.72
N GLU A 165 27.90 8.97 20.42
CA GLU A 165 27.07 8.07 19.64
C GLU A 165 26.52 6.97 20.56
N PRO A 166 25.18 6.81 20.66
CA PRO A 166 24.59 5.74 21.44
C PRO A 166 25.09 4.36 20.96
N ASN A 167 25.58 3.55 21.89
CA ASN A 167 26.04 2.21 21.56
C ASN A 167 24.84 1.32 21.19
N ARG A 168 24.67 1.09 19.88
CA ARG A 168 23.70 0.17 19.30
C ARG A 168 24.14 -1.31 19.27
N GLY A 169 25.34 -1.60 19.76
CA GLY A 169 25.83 -2.97 19.90
C GLY A 169 25.27 -3.68 21.13
N ARG A 170 25.51 -4.98 21.22
CA ARG A 170 25.25 -5.77 22.43
C ARG A 170 26.58 -6.23 23.01
N PRO A 171 26.80 -6.07 24.33
CA PRO A 171 27.99 -6.60 24.96
C PRO A 171 28.09 -8.10 24.70
N SER A 172 29.31 -8.62 24.67
CA SER A 172 29.51 -10.06 24.61
C SER A 172 28.81 -10.71 25.80
N ILE A 173 28.22 -11.89 25.58
CA ILE A 173 27.91 -12.77 26.69
C ILE A 173 29.23 -13.48 26.94
N ASP A 174 29.85 -13.24 28.08
CA ASP A 174 31.07 -13.93 28.47
C ASP A 174 30.76 -15.43 28.59
N THR A 175 30.98 -16.18 27.52
CA THR A 175 31.02 -17.63 27.62
C THR A 175 32.24 -17.96 28.46
N PRO A 176 32.09 -18.69 29.59
CA PRO A 176 33.23 -19.12 30.37
C PRO A 176 34.18 -19.86 29.44
N GLY A 177 35.41 -19.35 29.30
CA GLY A 177 36.42 -20.01 28.48
C GLY A 177 36.60 -21.45 28.95
N GLU A 178 36.69 -22.39 28.01
CA GLU A 178 36.99 -23.78 28.34
C GLU A 178 38.32 -23.84 29.09
N THR A 179 38.35 -24.67 30.14
CA THR A 179 39.58 -24.94 30.88
C THR A 179 40.60 -25.54 29.92
N GLN A 180 41.70 -24.83 29.71
CA GLN A 180 42.81 -25.31 28.90
C GLN A 180 43.74 -26.16 29.74
N PHE A 181 44.25 -27.20 29.11
CA PHE A 181 45.20 -28.11 29.72
C PHE A 181 46.47 -28.12 28.87
N LYS A 182 47.62 -28.04 29.54
CA LYS A 182 48.90 -28.35 28.93
C LYS A 182 49.38 -29.71 29.42
N THR A 183 50.00 -30.48 28.54
CA THR A 183 50.74 -31.67 28.95
C THR A 183 52.11 -31.21 29.42
N VAL A 184 52.43 -31.46 30.69
CA VAL A 184 53.77 -31.22 31.25
C VAL A 184 54.44 -32.54 31.54
N ARG A 185 55.76 -32.55 31.50
CA ARG A 185 56.56 -33.68 31.97
C ARG A 185 56.91 -33.46 33.43
N ARG A 186 56.68 -34.45 34.28
CA ARG A 186 56.93 -34.38 35.72
C ARG A 186 57.88 -35.48 36.15
N ASP A 187 58.83 -35.15 36.99
CA ASP A 187 59.67 -36.17 37.64
C ASP A 187 58.89 -36.80 38.80
N ARG A 188 58.72 -38.13 38.76
CA ARG A 188 57.99 -38.92 39.76
C ARG A 188 58.58 -38.85 41.15
N ARG A 189 59.89 -38.60 41.26
CA ARG A 189 60.60 -38.59 42.55
C ARG A 189 60.39 -37.28 43.30
N THR A 190 60.36 -36.18 42.56
CA THR A 190 60.35 -34.82 43.11
C THR A 190 59.01 -34.13 42.97
N GLY A 191 58.15 -34.59 42.06
CA GLY A 191 56.87 -33.96 41.76
C GLY A 191 57.02 -32.59 41.11
N LEU A 192 58.16 -32.27 40.50
CA LEU A 192 58.40 -30.99 39.82
C LEU A 192 58.26 -31.12 38.30
N GLU A 193 57.78 -30.06 37.65
CA GLU A 193 57.74 -29.95 36.18
C GLU A 193 59.18 -29.85 35.65
N VAL A 194 59.50 -30.67 34.65
CA VAL A 194 60.80 -30.68 33.99
C VAL A 194 60.66 -30.24 32.54
N HIS A 195 61.55 -29.35 32.12
CA HIS A 195 61.55 -28.81 30.75
C HIS A 195 62.50 -29.58 29.81
N HIS A 196 63.45 -30.35 30.35
CA HIS A 196 64.39 -31.16 29.59
C HIS A 196 64.48 -32.56 30.19
N TRP A 197 64.41 -33.59 29.35
CA TRP A 197 64.46 -34.99 29.78
C TRP A 197 65.00 -35.89 28.66
N HIS A 198 65.43 -37.11 29.02
CA HIS A 198 65.79 -38.14 28.05
C HIS A 198 64.56 -38.96 27.65
N PRO A 199 64.27 -39.15 26.35
CA PRO A 199 63.21 -40.06 25.91
C PRO A 199 63.47 -41.48 26.44
N GLY A 200 62.56 -42.01 27.26
CA GLY A 200 62.67 -43.34 27.88
C GLY A 200 63.11 -43.36 29.35
N ASP A 201 63.31 -42.20 30.00
CA ASP A 201 63.54 -42.17 31.45
C ASP A 201 62.30 -42.68 32.22
N PRO A 202 62.40 -43.80 32.98
CA PRO A 202 61.27 -44.39 33.68
C PRO A 202 60.72 -43.52 34.82
N ASN A 203 61.46 -42.48 35.23
CA ASN A 203 61.06 -41.56 36.30
C ASN A 203 60.29 -40.35 35.78
N ILE A 204 60.16 -40.17 34.46
CA ILE A 204 59.42 -39.05 33.87
C ILE A 204 58.04 -39.52 33.42
N GLU A 205 57.01 -38.82 33.87
CA GLU A 205 55.64 -39.04 33.45
C GLU A 205 55.03 -37.83 32.75
N GLU A 206 54.08 -38.07 31.84
CA GLU A 206 53.25 -37.03 31.27
C GLU A 206 52.04 -36.78 32.15
N VAL A 207 51.91 -35.56 32.64
CA VAL A 207 50.75 -35.15 33.43
C VAL A 207 50.05 -34.02 32.72
N ARG A 208 48.74 -34.16 32.57
CA ARG A 208 47.88 -33.11 32.03
C ARG A 208 47.55 -32.15 33.18
N VAL A 209 48.03 -30.91 33.08
CA VAL A 209 47.85 -29.87 34.10
C VAL A 209 47.02 -28.73 33.52
N GLU A 210 46.05 -28.26 34.29
CA GLU A 210 45.24 -27.08 33.95
C GLU A 210 46.14 -25.83 33.88
N CYS A 211 46.13 -25.13 32.74
CA CYS A 211 46.92 -23.91 32.54
C CYS A 211 46.07 -22.64 32.46
N GLY A 212 44.86 -22.70 33.01
CA GLY A 212 43.90 -21.60 33.06
C GLY A 212 42.77 -21.74 32.04
N LYS A 213 41.91 -20.73 31.97
CA LYS A 213 40.82 -20.69 30.98
C LYS A 213 41.32 -20.08 29.68
N GLY A 214 40.92 -20.65 28.56
CA GLY A 214 41.22 -20.06 27.25
C GLY A 214 40.66 -18.64 27.18
N LEU A 215 41.46 -17.70 26.66
CA LEU A 215 40.99 -16.35 26.36
C LEU A 215 39.93 -16.46 25.25
N THR A 216 38.66 -16.23 25.60
CA THR A 216 37.65 -15.95 24.60
C THR A 216 37.97 -14.58 24.00
N THR A 217 38.10 -14.51 22.68
CA THR A 217 38.25 -13.23 21.98
C THR A 217 37.04 -12.37 22.32
N PHE A 218 37.27 -11.19 22.87
CA PHE A 218 36.23 -10.27 23.32
C PHE A 218 35.53 -9.65 22.11
N SER A 219 34.71 -10.45 21.43
CA SER A 219 33.85 -10.00 20.33
C SER A 219 32.49 -9.66 20.91
N PRO A 220 31.94 -8.46 20.64
CA PRO A 220 30.59 -8.14 21.05
C PRO A 220 29.59 -9.11 20.43
N ALA A 221 28.50 -9.42 21.15
CA ALA A 221 27.44 -10.28 20.62
C ALA A 221 26.74 -9.63 19.41
N VAL A 222 26.70 -8.29 19.38
CA VAL A 222 26.32 -7.50 18.20
C VAL A 222 27.27 -6.33 18.09
N SER A 223 28.01 -6.25 16.98
CA SER A 223 28.91 -5.13 16.70
C SER A 223 28.15 -3.82 16.60
N HIS A 224 28.71 -2.75 17.18
CA HIS A 224 28.19 -1.41 17.01
C HIS A 224 28.31 -0.98 15.53
N VAL A 225 27.19 -0.61 14.92
CA VAL A 225 27.16 0.01 13.59
C VAL A 225 26.75 1.48 13.75
N PRO A 226 27.62 2.43 13.36
CA PRO A 226 27.28 3.84 13.42
C PRO A 226 26.01 4.15 12.64
N LEU A 227 25.18 5.08 13.12
CA LEU A 227 23.89 5.41 12.49
C LEU A 227 24.07 5.77 11.00
N ARG A 228 25.13 6.52 10.69
CA ARG A 228 25.50 6.92 9.32
C ARG A 228 25.80 5.74 8.37
N HIS A 229 26.15 4.58 8.90
CA HIS A 229 26.40 3.36 8.12
C HIS A 229 25.14 2.50 7.96
N ALA A 230 24.07 2.79 8.71
CA ALA A 230 22.80 2.05 8.65
C ALA A 230 21.75 2.70 7.74
N VAL A 231 21.98 3.94 7.29
CA VAL A 231 21.04 4.71 6.46
C VAL A 231 21.48 4.69 5.01
N ASN A 232 20.55 4.41 4.10
CA ASN A 232 20.76 4.52 2.65
C ASN A 232 19.65 5.42 2.06
N LEU A 233 20.05 6.46 1.32
CA LEU A 233 19.13 7.42 0.70
C LEU A 233 19.35 7.41 -0.82
N PRO A 234 18.61 6.56 -1.57
CA PRO A 234 18.78 6.42 -3.02
C PRO A 234 18.39 7.68 -3.79
N GLY A 235 18.87 7.80 -5.02
CA GLY A 235 18.38 8.80 -5.98
C GLY A 235 16.91 8.55 -6.36
N VAL A 236 16.30 9.49 -7.06
CA VAL A 236 14.86 9.42 -7.40
C VAL A 236 14.63 8.49 -8.59
N ALA A 237 15.47 8.59 -9.62
CA ALA A 237 15.40 7.76 -10.80
C ALA A 237 16.41 6.61 -10.77
N TYR A 238 16.16 5.60 -11.59
CA TYR A 238 17.12 4.53 -11.82
C TYR A 238 18.41 5.10 -12.40
N GLY A 239 19.54 4.85 -11.74
CA GLY A 239 20.85 5.37 -12.14
C GLY A 239 21.21 6.75 -11.56
N ASP A 240 20.28 7.43 -10.86
CA ASP A 240 20.62 8.65 -10.14
C ASP A 240 21.62 8.34 -9.01
N PRO A 241 22.59 9.25 -8.76
CA PRO A 241 23.45 9.11 -7.60
C PRO A 241 22.64 9.17 -6.31
N ALA A 242 23.00 8.31 -5.35
CA ALA A 242 22.40 8.35 -4.02
C ALA A 242 22.67 9.70 -3.34
N PHE A 243 21.66 10.24 -2.64
CA PHE A 243 21.86 11.39 -1.75
C PHE A 243 22.80 11.04 -0.59
N TRP A 244 22.73 9.80 -0.11
CA TRP A 244 23.63 9.25 0.88
C TRP A 244 23.83 7.76 0.63
N ALA A 245 25.06 7.37 0.27
CA ALA A 245 25.47 5.99 0.25
C ALA A 245 26.22 5.69 1.56
N ALA A 246 25.65 4.82 2.39
CA ALA A 246 26.40 4.28 3.52
C ALA A 246 27.72 3.69 3.01
N PRO A 247 28.87 3.99 3.64
CA PRO A 247 30.10 3.28 3.37
C PRO A 247 29.82 1.78 3.51
N THR A 248 30.22 0.99 2.53
CA THR A 248 30.08 -0.47 2.59
C THR A 248 30.63 -0.93 3.94
N PRO A 249 29.90 -1.75 4.71
CA PRO A 249 30.46 -2.34 5.90
C PRO A 249 31.73 -3.06 5.47
N GLN A 250 32.90 -2.60 5.93
CA GLN A 250 34.11 -3.40 5.78
C GLN A 250 33.77 -4.74 6.42
N ALA A 251 33.85 -5.81 5.63
CA ALA A 251 33.62 -7.15 6.13
C ALA A 251 34.46 -7.32 7.41
N PRO A 252 33.90 -7.88 8.49
CA PRO A 252 34.67 -8.06 9.71
C PRO A 252 35.94 -8.84 9.37
N PRO A 253 37.10 -8.47 9.94
CA PRO A 253 38.33 -9.23 9.71
C PRO A 253 38.10 -10.69 10.12
N GLY A 254 38.06 -11.59 9.13
CA GLY A 254 37.76 -13.01 9.31
C GLY A 254 36.53 -13.53 8.54
N ALA A 255 35.74 -12.68 7.88
CA ALA A 255 34.71 -13.16 6.94
C ALA A 255 35.37 -13.71 5.67
N VAL A 256 35.70 -15.00 5.68
CA VAL A 256 36.12 -15.74 4.48
C VAL A 256 35.01 -15.58 3.43
N ALA A 257 35.36 -15.07 2.26
CA ALA A 257 34.47 -15.00 1.12
C ALA A 257 34.02 -16.42 0.75
N GLY A 258 32.84 -16.81 1.25
CA GLY A 258 32.16 -18.03 0.81
C GLY A 258 31.83 -17.87 -0.66
N ILE A 259 32.64 -18.49 -1.51
CA ILE A 259 32.41 -18.66 -2.95
C ILE A 259 31.01 -19.25 -3.11
N THR A 260 30.07 -18.42 -3.56
CA THR A 260 28.74 -18.87 -3.96
C THR A 260 28.84 -19.30 -5.42
N ASP A 261 29.27 -20.54 -5.65
CA ASP A 261 29.10 -21.18 -6.96
C ASP A 261 27.64 -21.60 -7.11
N TRP A 262 26.85 -20.72 -7.72
CA TRP A 262 25.43 -20.90 -8.00
C TRP A 262 25.13 -22.04 -8.98
N ARG A 263 26.16 -22.69 -9.56
CA ARG A 263 25.99 -23.80 -10.51
C ARG A 263 25.69 -25.15 -9.86
N GLN A 264 25.70 -25.28 -8.53
CA GLN A 264 25.40 -26.54 -7.85
C GLN A 264 23.93 -26.75 -7.43
N LEU A 265 23.05 -25.77 -7.65
CA LEU A 265 21.61 -25.90 -7.32
C LEU A 265 20.73 -26.40 -8.48
N ALA A 266 21.33 -26.81 -9.60
CA ALA A 266 20.61 -27.40 -10.73
C ALA A 266 21.13 -28.81 -11.05
N ARG A 267 20.77 -29.78 -10.21
CA ARG A 267 20.69 -31.20 -10.57
C ARG A 267 19.52 -31.84 -9.85
#